data_AF-A0A9W4WAB4-F1
#
_entry.id   AF-A0A9W4WAB4-F1
#
_cell.length_a   1.000
_cell.length_b   1.000
_cell.length_c   1.000
_cell.angle_alpha   90.00
_cell.angle_beta   90.00
_cell.angle_gamma   90.00
#
_symmetry.space_group_name_H-M   'P 1'
#
loop_
_entity.id
_entity.type
_entity.pdbx_description
1 polymer ?
#
loop_
_entity_poly.entity_id
_entity_poly.type
_entity_poly.pdbx_seq_one_letter_code
_entity_poly.pdbx_strand_id
1 'polypeptide(L)'
;MMVNLRTQKRLAASVIGCGERKIWLDPNEVSEISNANSRQTVRKLIADGLIIRKPVTMHSRSRARELNLARRIGRHRGFGKRKGTAEARMPRFVDTNTPGKRSVG
;
A
#
# COMPACT_ATOMS: atom_id res chain seq x y z
N MET A 1 -9.49 -31.83 17.66
CA MET A 1 -9.14 -31.83 16.22
C MET A 1 -8.93 -30.40 15.76
N MET A 2 -7.93 -30.14 14.93
CA MET A 2 -7.65 -28.79 14.43
C MET A 2 -8.36 -28.57 13.09
N VAL A 3 -9.20 -27.54 13.02
CA VAL A 3 -10.03 -27.24 11.84
C VAL A 3 -9.23 -26.44 10.81
N ASN A 4 -9.34 -26.78 9.52
CA ASN A 4 -8.61 -26.12 8.45
C ASN A 4 -9.45 -25.02 7.77
N LEU A 5 -9.16 -23.76 8.09
CA LEU A 5 -9.87 -22.59 7.57
C LEU A 5 -9.23 -21.94 6.33
N ARG A 6 -8.31 -22.63 5.63
CA ARG A 6 -7.62 -22.06 4.44
C ARG A 6 -8.61 -21.68 3.34
N THR A 7 -9.62 -22.50 3.11
CA THR A 7 -10.63 -22.24 2.07
C THR A 7 -11.45 -21.00 2.38
N GLN A 8 -11.92 -20.87 3.62
CA GLN A 8 -12.69 -19.74 4.11
C GLN A 8 -11.88 -18.45 4.03
N LYS A 9 -10.61 -18.50 4.43
CA LYS A 9 -9.69 -17.35 4.34
C LYS A 9 -9.49 -16.88 2.91
N ARG A 10 -9.33 -17.81 1.96
CA ARG A 10 -9.21 -17.52 0.52
C ARG A 10 -10.51 -16.95 -0.06
N LEU A 11 -11.66 -17.50 0.30
CA LEU A 11 -12.96 -17.01 -0.14
C LEU A 11 -13.24 -15.60 0.40
N ALA A 12 -12.97 -15.36 1.68
CA ALA A 12 -13.11 -14.05 2.31
C ALA A 12 -12.21 -13.00 1.63
N ALA A 13 -10.96 -13.35 1.36
CA ALA A 13 -10.02 -12.51 0.62
C ALA A 13 -10.56 -12.11 -0.78
N SER A 14 -11.09 -13.08 -1.52
CA SER A 14 -11.69 -12.86 -2.84
C SER A 14 -12.96 -12.02 -2.78
N VAL A 15 -13.79 -12.17 -1.76
CA VAL A 15 -15.05 -11.43 -1.59
C VAL A 15 -14.80 -9.97 -1.18
N ILE A 16 -13.84 -9.72 -0.29
CA ILE A 16 -13.49 -8.38 0.21
C ILE A 16 -12.59 -7.61 -0.77
N GLY A 17 -11.90 -8.32 -1.67
CA GLY A 17 -10.92 -7.72 -2.59
C GLY A 17 -9.60 -7.35 -1.91
N CYS A 18 -9.13 -8.17 -0.96
CA CYS A 18 -7.85 -7.97 -0.28
C CYS A 18 -7.04 -9.28 -0.23
N GLY A 19 -5.74 -9.21 0.05
CA GLY A 19 -4.92 -10.42 0.24
C GLY A 19 -5.23 -11.15 1.55
N GLU A 20 -4.99 -12.47 1.60
CA GLU A 20 -5.29 -13.33 2.75
C GLU A 20 -4.65 -12.86 4.07
N ARG A 21 -3.49 -12.19 4.02
CA ARG A 21 -2.85 -11.63 5.23
C ARG A 21 -3.71 -10.58 5.93
N LYS A 22 -4.61 -9.92 5.20
CA LYS A 22 -5.53 -8.90 5.72
C LYS A 22 -6.84 -9.48 6.22
N ILE A 23 -7.05 -10.78 6.13
CA ILE A 23 -8.22 -11.44 6.74
C ILE A 23 -7.88 -11.84 8.18
N TRP A 24 -8.73 -11.43 9.10
CA TRP A 24 -8.83 -11.94 10.46
C TRP A 24 -10.09 -12.81 10.56
N LEU A 25 -9.95 -13.96 11.23
CA LEU A 25 -11.03 -14.90 11.50
C LEU A 25 -11.14 -15.00 13.02
N ASP A 26 -12.36 -14.94 13.56
CA ASP A 26 -12.57 -15.07 15.00
C ASP A 26 -12.14 -16.46 15.49
N PRO A 27 -11.19 -16.57 16.44
CA PRO A 27 -10.78 -17.85 17.01
C PRO A 27 -11.85 -18.52 17.88
N ASN A 28 -12.86 -17.77 18.36
CA ASN A 28 -13.93 -18.32 19.20
C ASN A 28 -15.00 -19.01 18.34
N GLU A 29 -15.27 -18.51 17.14
CA GLU A 29 -16.32 -19.01 16.24
C GLU A 29 -15.79 -19.87 15.09
N VAL A 30 -14.72 -20.63 15.35
CA VAL A 30 -14.06 -21.49 14.34
C VAL A 30 -15.03 -22.51 13.72
N SER A 31 -15.95 -23.05 14.52
CA SER A 31 -16.95 -24.03 14.06
C SER A 31 -17.94 -23.41 13.08
N GLU A 32 -18.45 -22.21 13.36
CA GLU A 32 -19.37 -21.50 12.48
C GLU A 32 -18.68 -21.11 11.17
N ILE A 33 -17.46 -20.57 11.26
CA ILE A 33 -16.66 -20.19 10.09
C ILE A 33 -16.38 -21.42 9.21
N SER A 34 -16.06 -22.57 9.80
CA SER A 34 -15.78 -23.81 9.05
C SER A 34 -16.96 -24.29 8.21
N ASN A 35 -18.19 -24.05 8.66
CA ASN A 35 -19.40 -24.47 7.94
C ASN A 35 -19.72 -23.57 6.73
N ALA A 36 -19.08 -22.40 6.61
CA ALA A 36 -19.29 -21.49 5.49
C ALA A 36 -18.49 -21.92 4.24
N ASN A 37 -19.17 -22.62 3.32
CA ASN A 37 -18.58 -23.11 2.07
C ASN A 37 -18.82 -22.21 0.85
N SER A 38 -19.72 -21.23 0.95
CA SER A 38 -20.17 -20.37 -0.15
C SER A 38 -19.69 -18.93 0.00
N ARG A 39 -19.56 -18.19 -1.12
CA ARG A 39 -19.25 -16.75 -1.08
C ARG A 39 -20.37 -15.95 -0.41
N GLN A 40 -21.62 -16.37 -0.57
CA GLN A 40 -22.79 -15.75 0.04
C GLN A 40 -22.75 -15.89 1.56
N THR A 41 -22.46 -17.08 2.08
CA THR A 41 -22.32 -17.32 3.53
C THR A 41 -21.15 -16.55 4.11
N VAL A 42 -20.02 -16.47 3.39
CA VAL A 42 -18.87 -15.66 3.80
C VAL A 42 -19.21 -14.17 3.87
N ARG A 43 -20.02 -13.63 2.95
CA ARG A 43 -20.50 -12.24 3.04
C ARG A 43 -21.32 -11.98 4.30
N LYS A 44 -22.14 -12.95 4.71
CA LYS A 44 -22.91 -12.87 5.95
C LYS A 44 -21.98 -12.80 7.17
N LEU A 45 -21.01 -13.71 7.26
CA LEU A 45 -20.01 -13.70 8.35
C LEU A 45 -19.16 -12.42 8.41
N ILE A 46 -18.93 -11.76 7.27
CA ILE A 46 -18.27 -10.45 7.22
C ILE A 46 -19.18 -9.36 7.78
N ALA A 47 -20.47 -9.38 7.44
CA ALA A 47 -21.46 -8.44 7.96
C ALA A 47 -21.69 -8.63 9.47
N ASP A 48 -21.68 -9.89 9.94
CA ASP A 48 -21.82 -10.27 11.34
C ASP A 48 -20.54 -9.97 12.16
N GLY A 49 -19.42 -9.65 11.51
CA GLY A 49 -18.17 -9.26 12.16
C GLY A 49 -17.24 -10.41 12.56
N LEU A 50 -17.59 -11.65 12.23
CA LEU A 50 -16.77 -12.85 12.48
C LEU A 50 -15.54 -12.95 11.57
N ILE A 51 -15.62 -12.30 10.40
CA ILE A 51 -14.53 -12.16 9.44
C ILE A 51 -14.23 -10.68 9.22
N ILE A 52 -13.04 -10.25 9.60
CA ILE A 52 -12.67 -8.82 9.59
C ILE A 52 -11.52 -8.57 8.63
N ARG A 53 -11.61 -7.47 7.87
CA ARG A 53 -10.48 -6.91 7.13
C ARG A 53 -9.60 -6.11 8.08
N LYS A 54 -8.41 -6.62 8.38
CA LYS A 54 -7.39 -5.90 9.15
C LYS A 54 -6.99 -4.61 8.41
N PRO A 55 -6.72 -3.52 9.14
CA PRO A 55 -6.19 -2.31 8.53
C PRO A 55 -4.83 -2.57 7.85
N VAL A 56 -4.48 -1.69 6.91
CA VAL A 56 -3.16 -1.71 6.30
C VAL A 56 -2.11 -1.37 7.36
N THR A 57 -0.92 -1.99 7.23
CA THR A 57 0.19 -1.65 8.14
C THR A 57 0.63 -0.23 7.79
N MET A 58 0.65 0.66 8.78
CA MET A 58 0.88 2.07 8.52
C MET A 58 2.33 2.34 8.14
N HIS A 59 2.54 2.92 6.96
CA HIS A 59 3.83 3.50 6.56
C HIS A 59 3.71 5.02 6.54
N SER A 60 4.14 5.67 7.62
CA SER A 60 4.07 7.14 7.72
C SER A 60 4.97 7.83 6.69
N ARG A 61 4.48 8.96 6.16
CA ARG A 61 5.22 9.84 5.25
C ARG A 61 5.78 11.10 5.93
N SER A 62 5.64 11.26 7.25
CA SER A 62 6.08 12.48 7.96
C SER A 62 7.54 12.83 7.67
N ARG A 63 8.45 11.89 7.94
CA ARG A 63 9.90 12.06 7.69
C ARG A 63 10.23 12.39 6.24
N ALA A 64 9.55 11.74 5.29
CA ALA A 64 9.75 12.01 3.87
C ALA A 64 9.26 13.42 3.48
N ARG A 65 8.14 13.89 4.05
CA ARG A 65 7.61 15.24 3.83
C ARG A 65 8.53 16.30 4.43
N GLU A 66 8.98 16.12 5.67
CA GLU A 66 9.93 17.00 6.35
C GLU A 66 11.23 17.14 5.55
N LEU A 67 11.80 16.01 5.09
CA LEU A 67 12.99 16.01 4.25
C LEU A 67 12.77 16.74 2.91
N ASN A 68 11.60 16.61 2.31
CA ASN A 68 11.26 17.32 1.07
C ASN A 68 11.11 18.84 1.28
N LEU A 69 10.50 19.27 2.40
CA LEU A 69 10.41 20.68 2.76
C LEU A 69 11.82 21.26 3.01
N ALA A 70 12.67 20.55 3.75
CA ALA A 70 14.06 20.94 3.95
C ALA A 70 14.85 21.00 2.62
N ARG A 71 14.65 20.04 1.72
CA ARG A 71 15.27 20.05 0.37
C ARG A 71 14.79 21.19 -0.51
N ARG A 72 13.53 21.63 -0.35
CA ARG A 72 12.97 22.77 -1.08
C ARG A 72 13.66 24.07 -0.71
N ILE A 73 13.97 24.28 0.56
CA ILE A 73 14.76 25.43 1.05
C ILE A 73 16.28 25.25 0.86
N GLY A 74 16.71 24.24 0.08
CA GLY A 74 18.12 24.05 -0.31
C GLY A 74 18.94 23.14 0.61
N ARG A 75 18.39 22.63 1.73
CA ARG A 75 19.12 21.69 2.60
C ARG A 75 19.33 20.33 1.91
N HIS A 76 20.36 19.60 2.31
CA HIS A 76 20.70 18.28 1.76
C HIS A 76 20.96 18.22 0.23
N ARG A 77 21.36 19.34 -0.42
CA ARG A 77 21.69 19.42 -1.86
C ARG A 77 23.17 19.69 -2.20
N GLY A 78 24.03 19.74 -1.18
CA GLY A 78 25.49 19.95 -1.34
C GLY A 78 26.19 18.81 -2.09
N PHE A 79 27.45 19.02 -2.50
CA PHE A 79 28.22 18.11 -3.35
C PHE A 79 28.27 16.66 -2.83
N GLY A 80 28.49 16.45 -1.53
CA GLY A 80 28.55 15.10 -0.94
C GLY A 80 27.21 14.32 -0.93
N LYS A 81 26.08 14.96 -1.27
CA LYS A 81 24.78 14.27 -1.45
C LYS A 81 24.42 14.04 -2.91
N ARG A 82 25.22 14.57 -3.85
CA ARG A 82 25.01 14.39 -5.29
C ARG A 82 25.59 13.03 -5.67
N LYS A 83 24.72 12.17 -6.21
CA LYS A 83 25.10 10.93 -6.90
C LYS A 83 24.67 11.08 -8.36
N GLY A 84 25.51 10.64 -9.29
CA GLY A 84 25.33 10.82 -10.74
C GLY A 84 25.84 12.17 -11.26
N THR A 85 25.98 12.26 -12.58
CA THR A 85 26.46 13.47 -13.29
C THR A 85 25.43 14.60 -13.25
N ALA A 86 25.85 15.83 -13.58
CA ALA A 86 24.92 16.97 -13.67
C ALA A 86 23.81 16.70 -14.71
N GLU A 87 24.20 16.16 -15.87
CA GLU A 87 23.27 15.78 -16.94
C GLU A 87 22.22 14.76 -16.49
N ALA A 88 22.61 13.76 -15.70
CA ALA A 88 21.64 12.76 -15.20
C ALA A 88 20.66 13.33 -14.17
N ARG A 89 21.03 14.40 -13.46
CA ARG A 89 20.21 15.03 -12.40
C ARG A 89 19.28 16.11 -12.94
N MET A 90 19.71 16.82 -13.98
CA MET A 90 18.95 17.83 -14.70
C MET A 90 19.45 17.82 -16.15
N PRO A 91 18.82 17.04 -17.05
CA PRO A 91 19.22 17.00 -18.44
C PRO A 91 19.02 18.37 -19.09
N ARG A 92 19.98 18.77 -19.92
CA ARG A 92 19.98 20.10 -20.55
C ARG A 92 18.93 20.21 -21.66
N PHE A 93 18.65 19.10 -22.32
CA PHE A 93 17.62 18.97 -23.35
C PHE A 93 16.50 18.09 -22.79
N VAL A 94 15.50 18.71 -22.18
CA VAL A 94 14.22 18.07 -21.85
C VAL A 94 13.16 18.68 -22.76
N ASP A 95 12.39 17.83 -23.41
CA ASP A 95 11.51 18.13 -24.56
C ASP A 95 10.77 19.47 -24.44
N THR A 96 10.91 20.28 -25.49
CA THR A 96 10.50 21.68 -25.61
C THR A 96 8.99 21.91 -25.78
N ASN A 97 8.15 20.89 -25.65
CA ASN A 97 6.68 21.01 -25.75
C ASN A 97 5.98 21.42 -24.45
N THR A 98 6.72 21.85 -23.43
CA THR A 98 6.16 22.47 -22.21
C THR A 98 6.35 23.99 -22.28
N PRO A 99 5.28 24.82 -22.21
CA PRO A 99 5.44 26.26 -22.30
C PRO A 99 6.23 26.78 -21.09
N GLY A 100 7.39 27.41 -21.34
CA GLY A 100 8.12 28.15 -20.29
C GLY A 100 9.65 28.08 -20.27
N LYS A 101 10.32 27.35 -21.17
CA LYS A 101 11.81 27.38 -21.24
C LYS A 101 12.30 27.93 -22.57
N ARG A 102 12.34 29.27 -22.65
CA ARG A 102 13.10 29.97 -23.69
C ARG A 102 14.59 29.66 -23.49
N SER A 103 15.20 29.16 -24.54
CA SER A 103 16.65 29.08 -24.75
C SER A 103 17.28 30.44 -24.46
N VAL A 104 18.26 30.48 -23.56
CA VAL A 104 19.14 31.65 -23.41
C VAL A 104 20.26 31.45 -24.42
N GLY A 105 20.38 32.38 -25.36
CA GLY A 105 21.49 32.46 -26.32
C GLY A 105 22.79 32.89 -25.67
#